data_AF-A0A352VS74-F1
#
_entry.id   AF-A0A352VS74-F1
#
_cell.length_a   1.000
_cell.length_b   1.000
_cell.length_c   1.000
_cell.angle_alpha   90.00
_cell.angle_beta   90.00
_cell.angle_gamma   90.00
#
_symmetry.space_group_name_H-M   'P 1'
#
loop_
_entity.id
_entity.type
_entity.pdbx_description
1 polymer ?
#
loop_
_entity_poly.entity_id
_entity_poly.type
_entity_poly.pdbx_seq_one_letter_code
_entity_poly.pdbx_strand_id
1 'polypeptide(L)'
;ALNRRLADAGIPWRYEVRALSGGAELQGRTLPAPLEGVRVEAWYRMTLASAPTTPTRTLAEVNTDPWAVEGTSAFGRRYLLLASSLDAPSTTLPVSTGMLRFIDWAASAWAGRAGLEGELLAGAHLPAPLGATKVRFPSGEDHEIDGTRTVRGTGKAGFYTFLASDTTVSVVALNTPVNESRLARVSEDDLPALIGSGVVSVEREEDWARTVFRTRQGPELWWPLLLAAALLMAIEALLAAAGRVKIPAKTRPKAARSTVPNAAA
;
A
#
# COMPACT_ATOMS: atom_id res chain seq x y z
N ALA A 1 -22.46 32.21 -15.17
CA ALA A 1 -21.16 31.96 -15.83
C ALA A 1 -20.97 30.50 -16.22
N LEU A 2 -21.19 29.53 -15.32
CA LEU A 2 -21.01 28.09 -15.60
C LEU A 2 -21.81 27.58 -16.81
N ASN A 3 -23.13 27.79 -16.84
CA ASN A 3 -23.97 27.33 -17.96
C ASN A 3 -23.53 27.86 -19.34
N ARG A 4 -22.97 29.08 -19.39
CA ARG A 4 -22.40 29.63 -20.62
C ARG A 4 -21.16 28.84 -21.04
N ARG A 5 -20.24 28.57 -20.10
CA ARG A 5 -19.05 27.76 -20.36
C ARG A 5 -19.38 26.32 -20.79
N LEU A 6 -20.44 25.72 -20.25
CA LEU A 6 -20.91 24.39 -20.67
C LEU A 6 -21.41 24.43 -22.13
N ALA A 7 -22.22 25.43 -22.48
CA ALA A 7 -22.68 25.63 -23.84
C ALA A 7 -21.52 25.89 -24.81
N ASP A 8 -20.56 26.74 -24.44
CA ASP A 8 -19.35 27.03 -25.22
C ASP A 8 -18.46 25.78 -25.40
N ALA A 9 -18.53 24.82 -24.47
CA ALA A 9 -17.86 23.53 -24.53
C ALA A 9 -18.68 22.45 -25.26
N GLY A 10 -19.85 22.78 -25.80
CA GLY A 10 -20.74 21.87 -26.51
C GLY A 10 -21.40 20.83 -25.61
N ILE A 11 -21.51 21.09 -24.30
CA ILE A 11 -22.13 20.20 -23.32
C ILE A 11 -23.62 20.54 -23.23
N PRO A 12 -24.54 19.57 -23.47
CA PRO A 12 -25.97 19.85 -23.60
C PRO A 12 -26.71 20.02 -22.27
N TRP A 13 -25.99 20.04 -21.14
CA TRP A 13 -26.55 20.14 -19.80
C TRP A 13 -26.46 21.55 -19.24
N ARG A 14 -27.46 21.91 -18.43
CA ARG A 14 -27.48 23.15 -17.63
C ARG A 14 -27.81 22.85 -16.18
N TYR A 15 -27.27 23.68 -15.31
CA TYR A 15 -27.60 23.72 -13.89
C TYR A 15 -28.67 24.79 -13.63
N GLU A 16 -29.68 24.45 -12.85
CA GLU A 16 -30.55 25.46 -12.24
C GLU A 16 -29.76 26.27 -11.20
N VAL A 17 -30.08 27.55 -11.07
CA VAL A 17 -29.31 28.48 -10.22
C VAL A 17 -29.50 28.15 -8.73
N ARG A 18 -30.65 27.60 -8.37
CA ARG A 18 -31.01 27.31 -6.99
C ARG A 18 -30.69 25.85 -6.66
N ALA A 19 -29.89 25.65 -5.63
CA ALA A 19 -29.72 24.33 -5.05
C ALA A 19 -31.02 23.90 -4.35
N LEU A 20 -31.39 22.64 -4.59
CA LEU A 20 -32.32 21.88 -3.78
C LEU A 20 -31.60 21.40 -2.53
N SER A 21 -32.35 21.21 -1.46
CA SER A 21 -31.84 20.66 -0.21
C SER A 21 -32.81 19.63 0.35
N GLY A 22 -32.28 18.69 1.12
CA GLY A 22 -33.05 17.58 1.69
C GLY A 22 -32.25 16.29 1.58
N GLY A 23 -31.48 16.00 2.63
CA GLY A 23 -30.57 14.87 2.73
C GLY A 23 -31.14 13.57 2.18
N ALA A 24 -30.56 13.09 1.07
CA ALA A 24 -30.92 11.83 0.44
C ALA A 24 -29.66 11.07 0.01
N GLU A 25 -29.76 9.75 -0.01
CA GLU A 25 -28.67 8.88 -0.48
C GLU A 25 -28.66 8.81 -2.01
N LEU A 26 -27.47 8.71 -2.59
CA LEU A 26 -27.30 8.49 -4.02
C LEU A 26 -27.84 7.12 -4.43
N GLN A 27 -28.58 7.10 -5.52
CA GLN A 27 -29.14 5.90 -6.12
C GLN A 27 -28.86 5.88 -7.62
N GLY A 28 -29.15 4.77 -8.29
CA GLY A 28 -29.06 4.71 -9.74
C GLY A 28 -28.85 3.29 -10.25
N ARG A 29 -29.31 3.02 -11.47
CA ARG A 29 -29.12 1.70 -12.12
C ARG A 29 -27.67 1.38 -12.40
N THR A 30 -26.86 2.41 -12.57
CA THR A 30 -25.44 2.30 -12.93
C THR A 30 -24.58 3.09 -11.94
N LEU A 31 -24.97 3.01 -10.66
CA LEU A 31 -24.26 3.67 -9.57
C LEU A 31 -22.85 3.06 -9.44
N PRO A 32 -21.79 3.88 -9.56
CA PRO A 32 -20.43 3.43 -9.29
C PRO A 32 -20.28 3.00 -7.82
N ALA A 33 -19.59 1.89 -7.56
CA ALA A 33 -19.32 1.40 -6.20
C ALA A 33 -18.76 2.45 -5.22
N PRO A 34 -17.89 3.41 -5.63
CA PRO A 34 -17.43 4.47 -4.74
C PRO A 34 -18.51 5.43 -4.23
N LEU A 35 -19.67 5.47 -4.89
CA LEU A 35 -20.81 6.34 -4.55
C LEU A 35 -21.88 5.63 -3.71
N GLU A 36 -21.72 4.33 -3.43
CA GLU A 36 -22.62 3.60 -2.54
C GLU A 36 -22.56 4.17 -1.11
N GLY A 37 -23.71 4.35 -0.46
CA GLY A 37 -23.77 4.92 0.90
C GLY A 37 -23.55 6.43 0.99
N VAL A 38 -23.28 7.12 -0.14
CA VAL A 38 -23.03 8.57 -0.14
C VAL A 38 -24.36 9.32 -0.01
N ARG A 39 -24.40 10.27 0.92
CA ARG A 39 -25.54 11.17 1.11
C ARG A 39 -25.25 12.55 0.54
N VAL A 40 -26.29 13.18 0.02
CA VAL A 40 -26.27 14.52 -0.57
C VAL A 40 -27.29 15.37 0.17
N GLU A 41 -26.83 16.46 0.76
CA GLU A 41 -27.63 17.41 1.53
C GLU A 41 -28.08 18.59 0.67
N ALA A 42 -27.28 18.96 -0.34
CA ALA A 42 -27.60 20.02 -1.29
C ALA A 42 -27.12 19.67 -2.71
N TRP A 43 -28.00 19.87 -3.70
CA TRP A 43 -27.68 19.63 -5.12
C TRP A 43 -28.40 20.62 -6.05
N TYR A 44 -27.80 20.90 -7.19
CA TYR A 44 -28.36 21.71 -8.27
C TYR A 44 -29.11 20.81 -9.24
N ARG A 45 -30.34 21.16 -9.57
CA ARG A 45 -31.08 20.42 -10.60
C ARG A 45 -30.36 20.54 -11.95
N MET A 46 -30.09 19.40 -12.56
CA MET A 46 -29.50 19.30 -13.89
C MET A 46 -30.59 19.01 -14.92
N THR A 47 -30.62 19.81 -15.99
CA THR A 47 -31.57 19.62 -17.10
C THR A 47 -30.85 19.67 -18.43
N LEU A 48 -31.37 18.98 -19.44
CA LEU A 48 -30.90 19.12 -20.81
C LEU A 48 -31.36 20.47 -21.36
N ALA A 49 -30.42 21.30 -21.80
CA ALA A 49 -30.67 22.58 -22.46
C ALA A 49 -30.97 22.39 -23.96
N SER A 50 -30.46 21.31 -24.54
CA SER A 50 -30.63 20.94 -25.95
C SER A 50 -30.60 19.42 -26.11
N ALA A 51 -31.12 18.92 -27.23
CA ALA A 51 -31.05 17.50 -27.54
C ALA A 51 -29.57 17.08 -27.69
N PRO A 52 -29.10 16.09 -26.92
CA PRO A 52 -27.71 15.67 -26.98
C PRO A 52 -27.42 14.97 -28.32
N THR A 53 -26.34 15.36 -29.00
CA THR A 53 -25.91 14.75 -30.27
C THR A 53 -25.34 13.34 -30.09
N THR A 54 -24.89 13.03 -28.87
CA THR A 54 -24.42 11.70 -28.46
C THR A 54 -25.13 11.26 -27.18
N PRO A 55 -25.32 9.95 -26.95
CA PRO A 55 -25.99 9.45 -25.76
C PRO A 55 -25.34 9.96 -24.48
N THR A 56 -26.15 10.40 -23.52
CA THR A 56 -25.72 10.76 -22.17
C THR A 56 -26.19 9.69 -21.20
N ARG A 57 -25.38 9.35 -20.20
CA ARG A 57 -25.72 8.35 -19.20
C ARG A 57 -25.75 8.97 -17.81
N THR A 58 -26.86 8.80 -17.11
CA THR A 58 -26.97 9.11 -15.68
C THR A 58 -26.32 7.99 -14.89
N LEU A 59 -25.31 8.33 -14.10
CA LEU A 59 -24.57 7.41 -13.25
C LEU A 59 -25.19 7.31 -11.87
N ALA A 60 -25.59 8.45 -11.31
CA ALA A 60 -26.22 8.55 -10.00
C ALA A 60 -27.34 9.59 -10.02
N GLU A 61 -28.31 9.39 -9.15
CA GLU A 61 -29.54 10.15 -8.98
C GLU A 61 -29.75 10.42 -7.49
N VAL A 62 -30.34 11.57 -7.19
CA VAL A 62 -30.79 11.96 -5.85
C VAL A 62 -32.26 12.32 -5.95
N ASN A 63 -33.13 11.59 -5.25
CA ASN A 63 -34.59 11.78 -5.33
C ASN A 63 -35.12 11.88 -6.78
N THR A 64 -34.63 11.00 -7.68
CA THR A 64 -34.92 10.96 -9.13
C THR A 64 -34.33 12.09 -9.99
N ASP A 65 -33.73 13.13 -9.39
CA ASP A 65 -32.97 14.13 -10.12
C ASP A 65 -31.57 13.57 -10.46
N PRO A 66 -31.06 13.74 -11.70
CA PRO A 66 -29.70 13.35 -12.05
C PRO A 66 -28.67 14.06 -11.17
N TRP A 67 -27.82 13.29 -10.49
CA TRP A 67 -26.73 13.83 -9.67
C TRP A 67 -25.37 13.73 -10.36
N ALA A 68 -25.06 12.59 -10.99
CA ALA A 68 -23.86 12.43 -11.80
C ALA A 68 -24.23 12.00 -13.22
N VAL A 69 -23.71 12.72 -14.21
CA VAL A 69 -23.95 12.41 -15.62
C VAL A 69 -22.64 12.38 -16.39
N GLU A 70 -22.45 11.32 -17.17
CA GLU A 70 -21.38 11.23 -18.16
C GLU A 70 -21.92 11.40 -19.59
N GLY A 71 -21.07 11.92 -20.46
CA GLY A 71 -21.39 12.03 -21.88
C GLY A 71 -20.20 12.48 -22.72
N THR A 72 -20.46 12.71 -23.99
CA THR A 72 -19.53 13.32 -24.93
C THR A 72 -20.13 14.64 -25.40
N SER A 73 -19.32 15.69 -25.46
CA SER A 73 -19.74 16.99 -25.97
C SER A 73 -19.86 16.98 -27.48
N ALA A 74 -20.48 18.00 -28.06
CA ALA A 74 -20.57 18.18 -29.50
C ALA A 74 -19.19 18.21 -30.21
N PHE A 75 -18.11 18.48 -29.45
CA PHE A 75 -16.73 18.51 -29.95
C PHE A 75 -15.97 17.19 -29.72
N GLY A 76 -16.66 16.12 -29.34
CA GLY A 76 -16.03 14.81 -29.10
C GLY A 76 -15.28 14.69 -27.78
N ARG A 77 -15.36 15.70 -26.89
CA ARG A 77 -14.70 15.67 -25.57
C ARG A 77 -15.61 15.00 -24.56
N ARG A 78 -15.08 14.08 -23.77
CA ARG A 78 -15.84 13.49 -22.66
C ARG A 78 -16.09 14.55 -21.58
N TYR A 79 -17.15 14.36 -20.81
CA TYR A 79 -17.42 15.14 -19.62
C TYR A 79 -18.05 14.27 -18.53
N LEU A 80 -17.80 14.64 -17.28
CA LEU A 80 -18.50 14.17 -16.10
C LEU A 80 -19.01 15.42 -15.38
N LEU A 81 -20.31 15.47 -15.13
CA LEU A 81 -20.96 16.54 -14.42
C LEU A 81 -21.49 16.02 -13.08
N LEU A 82 -21.29 16.79 -12.03
CA LEU A 82 -21.82 16.54 -10.69
C LEU A 82 -22.81 17.63 -10.31
N ALA A 83 -23.88 17.24 -9.65
CA ALA A 83 -24.95 18.13 -9.22
C ALA A 83 -24.67 18.81 -7.87
N SER A 84 -23.63 18.46 -7.14
CA SER A 84 -23.30 19.13 -5.88
C SER A 84 -21.85 19.62 -5.87
N SER A 85 -21.59 20.57 -4.98
CA SER A 85 -20.22 20.84 -4.56
C SER A 85 -19.65 19.59 -3.88
N LEU A 86 -18.34 19.39 -3.98
CA LEU A 86 -17.62 18.32 -3.27
C LEU A 86 -17.09 18.85 -1.93
N ASP A 87 -18.00 19.36 -1.11
CA ASP A 87 -17.72 19.82 0.24
C ASP A 87 -18.63 19.09 1.26
N ALA A 88 -18.17 19.05 2.51
CA ALA A 88 -18.89 18.37 3.59
C ALA A 88 -20.33 18.88 3.82
N PRO A 89 -20.64 20.19 3.64
CA PRO A 89 -22.02 20.67 3.73
C PRO A 89 -22.96 20.16 2.62
N SER A 90 -22.44 19.86 1.42
CA SER A 90 -23.28 19.45 0.29
C SER A 90 -23.37 17.93 0.14
N THR A 91 -22.33 17.19 0.51
CA THR A 91 -22.28 15.73 0.38
C THR A 91 -21.31 15.10 1.37
N THR A 92 -21.61 13.85 1.77
CA THR A 92 -20.71 13.06 2.62
C THR A 92 -19.53 12.46 1.85
N LEU A 93 -19.48 12.58 0.52
CA LEU A 93 -18.42 11.97 -0.29
C LEU A 93 -17.00 12.38 0.15
N PRO A 94 -16.66 13.67 0.37
CA PRO A 94 -15.31 14.07 0.79
C PRO A 94 -14.85 13.52 2.14
N VAL A 95 -15.80 13.16 3.01
CA VAL A 95 -15.52 12.59 4.35
C VAL A 95 -15.72 11.08 4.37
N SER A 96 -16.09 10.46 3.25
CA SER A 96 -16.25 9.02 3.14
C SER A 96 -14.95 8.35 2.68
N THR A 97 -14.81 7.06 2.99
CA THR A 97 -13.73 6.21 2.45
C THR A 97 -13.84 6.01 0.94
N GLY A 98 -15.00 6.36 0.35
CA GLY A 98 -15.27 6.29 -1.09
C GLY A 98 -14.61 7.42 -1.90
N MET A 99 -14.21 8.54 -1.29
CA MET A 99 -13.65 9.69 -2.03
C MET A 99 -12.44 9.31 -2.89
N LEU A 100 -11.45 8.64 -2.30
CA LEU A 100 -10.23 8.26 -3.03
C LEU A 100 -10.55 7.29 -4.17
N ARG A 101 -11.45 6.33 -3.92
CA ARG A 101 -11.91 5.38 -4.94
C ARG A 101 -12.72 6.07 -6.04
N PHE A 102 -13.46 7.11 -5.71
CA PHE A 102 -14.21 7.91 -6.67
C PHE A 102 -13.27 8.72 -7.57
N ILE A 103 -12.25 9.36 -7.00
CA ILE A 103 -11.25 10.09 -7.78
C ILE A 103 -10.46 9.15 -8.69
N ASP A 104 -10.04 7.99 -8.18
CA ASP A 104 -9.35 6.97 -8.99
C ASP A 104 -10.25 6.43 -10.11
N TRP A 105 -11.51 6.11 -9.80
CA TRP A 105 -12.50 5.70 -10.80
C TRP A 105 -12.76 6.80 -11.84
N ALA A 106 -12.92 8.05 -11.41
CA ALA A 106 -13.15 9.17 -12.32
C ALA A 106 -11.93 9.35 -13.23
N ALA A 107 -10.72 9.42 -12.66
CA ALA A 107 -9.47 9.57 -13.40
C ALA A 107 -9.23 8.41 -14.39
N SER A 108 -9.51 7.17 -13.98
CA SER A 108 -9.41 6.00 -14.85
C SER A 108 -10.48 5.99 -15.95
N ALA A 109 -11.69 6.50 -15.71
CA ALA A 109 -12.70 6.65 -16.76
C ALA A 109 -12.26 7.64 -17.86
N TRP A 110 -11.41 8.62 -17.51
CA TRP A 110 -10.76 9.54 -18.45
C TRP A 110 -9.54 8.92 -19.12
N ALA A 111 -8.78 8.06 -18.42
CA ALA A 111 -7.64 7.33 -18.99
C ALA A 111 -8.08 6.17 -19.92
N GLY A 112 -9.22 5.54 -19.63
CA GLY A 112 -9.59 4.21 -20.12
C GLY A 112 -10.43 4.15 -21.40
N ARG A 113 -10.36 5.15 -22.28
CA ARG A 113 -11.06 5.03 -23.59
C ARG A 113 -10.32 5.65 -24.79
N ALA A 114 -9.00 5.82 -24.66
CA ALA A 114 -8.12 5.81 -25.83
C ALA A 114 -7.96 4.36 -26.35
N GLY A 115 -9.08 3.74 -26.76
CA GLY A 115 -9.13 2.46 -27.45
C GLY A 115 -8.92 1.21 -26.58
N LEU A 116 -9.90 0.29 -26.67
CA LEU A 116 -9.87 -1.14 -26.33
C LEU A 116 -10.42 -1.53 -24.95
N GLU A 117 -11.56 -2.22 -25.01
CA GLU A 117 -12.10 -3.04 -23.93
C GLU A 117 -11.10 -4.16 -23.58
N GLY A 118 -10.87 -4.37 -22.29
CA GLY A 118 -9.94 -5.36 -21.75
C GLY A 118 -8.63 -4.73 -21.29
N GLU A 119 -8.16 -5.11 -20.10
CA GLU A 119 -6.77 -4.90 -19.72
C GLU A 119 -5.89 -5.50 -20.81
N LEU A 120 -5.33 -4.66 -21.68
CA LEU A 120 -4.46 -5.15 -22.74
C LEU A 120 -3.22 -5.72 -22.07
N LEU A 121 -3.03 -7.02 -22.24
CA LEU A 121 -1.90 -7.73 -21.67
C LEU A 121 -0.70 -7.66 -22.61
N ALA A 122 0.50 -7.76 -22.04
CA ALA A 122 1.70 -8.01 -22.82
C ALA A 122 1.48 -9.26 -23.71
N GLY A 123 1.76 -9.12 -25.00
CA GLY A 123 1.48 -10.08 -26.05
C GLY A 123 0.24 -9.77 -26.90
N ALA A 124 -0.61 -8.80 -26.50
CA ALA A 124 -1.80 -8.40 -27.26
C ALA A 124 -1.45 -7.66 -28.56
N HIS A 125 -2.12 -7.98 -29.66
CA HIS A 125 -1.97 -7.25 -30.91
C HIS A 125 -2.61 -5.87 -30.83
N LEU A 126 -1.83 -4.81 -31.06
CA LEU A 126 -2.30 -3.43 -30.95
C LEU A 126 -2.65 -2.86 -32.33
N PRO A 127 -3.91 -2.47 -32.59
CA PRO A 127 -4.25 -1.74 -33.79
C PRO A 127 -3.65 -0.34 -33.76
N ALA A 128 -3.03 0.07 -34.87
CA ALA A 128 -2.42 1.38 -35.01
C ALA A 128 -3.47 2.48 -35.25
N PRO A 129 -3.49 3.56 -34.44
CA PRO A 129 -4.37 4.72 -34.67
C PRO A 129 -4.16 5.32 -36.05
N LEU A 130 -5.23 5.88 -36.63
CA LEU A 130 -5.13 6.60 -37.90
C LEU A 130 -4.13 7.76 -37.79
N GLY A 131 -3.25 7.90 -38.77
CA GLY A 131 -2.20 8.94 -38.78
C GLY A 131 -0.90 8.57 -38.06
N ALA A 132 -0.87 7.50 -37.25
CA ALA A 132 0.38 7.01 -36.70
C ALA A 132 1.25 6.36 -37.80
N THR A 133 2.55 6.69 -37.79
CA THR A 133 3.58 6.15 -38.69
C THR A 133 4.58 5.26 -37.94
N LYS A 134 4.79 5.53 -36.65
CA LYS A 134 5.73 4.79 -35.79
C LYS A 134 5.08 4.44 -34.45
N VAL A 135 5.62 3.41 -33.81
CA VAL A 135 5.31 3.05 -32.44
C VAL A 135 6.61 2.94 -31.65
N ARG A 136 6.71 3.68 -30.55
CA ARG A 136 7.78 3.58 -29.57
C ARG A 136 7.41 2.52 -28.54
N PHE A 137 8.24 1.50 -28.42
CA PHE A 137 8.08 0.42 -27.45
C PHE A 137 8.50 0.88 -26.05
N PRO A 138 8.11 0.17 -24.98
CA PRO A 138 8.53 0.49 -23.61
C PRO A 138 10.06 0.50 -23.40
N SER A 139 10.81 -0.21 -24.25
CA SER A 139 12.28 -0.19 -24.26
C SER A 139 12.87 1.13 -24.80
N GLY A 140 12.05 2.01 -25.37
CA GLY A 140 12.48 3.23 -26.06
C GLY A 140 12.84 3.03 -27.54
N GLU A 141 12.68 1.81 -28.06
CA GLU A 141 12.93 1.50 -29.48
C GLU A 141 11.72 1.90 -30.34
N ASP A 142 11.97 2.55 -31.46
CA ASP A 142 10.94 2.99 -32.40
C ASP A 142 10.82 1.99 -33.56
N HIS A 143 9.61 1.50 -33.80
CA HIS A 143 9.27 0.59 -34.90
C HIS A 143 8.30 1.27 -35.87
N GLU A 144 8.52 1.10 -37.17
CA GLU A 144 7.58 1.60 -38.17
C GLU A 144 6.31 0.75 -38.22
N ILE A 145 5.17 1.40 -38.47
CA ILE A 145 3.89 0.71 -38.55
C ILE A 145 3.73 0.14 -39.95
N ASP A 146 3.74 -1.18 -40.04
CA ASP A 146 3.54 -1.90 -41.30
C ASP A 146 2.17 -1.63 -41.93
N GLY A 147 2.02 -1.96 -43.22
CA GLY A 147 0.78 -1.79 -43.99
C GLY A 147 -0.45 -2.54 -43.44
N THR A 148 -0.25 -3.52 -42.55
CA THR A 148 -1.34 -4.22 -41.84
C THR A 148 -1.93 -3.40 -40.68
N ARG A 149 -1.31 -2.24 -40.35
CA ARG A 149 -1.69 -1.33 -39.27
C ARG A 149 -1.91 -2.02 -37.92
N THR A 150 -1.20 -3.13 -37.68
CA THR A 150 -1.31 -3.91 -36.45
C THR A 150 0.10 -4.15 -35.91
N VAL A 151 0.37 -3.65 -34.72
CA VAL A 151 1.64 -3.83 -34.03
C VAL A 151 1.63 -5.19 -33.35
N ARG A 152 2.61 -6.02 -33.71
CA ARG A 152 2.87 -7.36 -33.14
C ARG A 152 4.12 -7.32 -32.28
N GLY A 153 4.35 -8.34 -31.46
CA GLY A 153 5.57 -8.43 -30.64
C GLY A 153 5.54 -7.61 -29.35
N THR A 154 4.35 -7.29 -28.87
CA THR A 154 4.08 -6.54 -27.63
C THR A 154 4.34 -7.32 -26.34
N GLY A 155 5.34 -8.20 -26.32
CA GLY A 155 5.60 -9.14 -25.23
C GLY A 155 6.11 -8.51 -23.92
N LYS A 156 6.28 -7.18 -23.87
CA LYS A 156 6.70 -6.44 -22.67
C LYS A 156 5.55 -5.57 -22.16
N ALA A 157 5.35 -5.59 -20.84
CA ALA A 157 4.50 -4.62 -20.18
C ALA A 157 5.11 -3.21 -20.24
N GLY A 158 4.26 -2.19 -20.20
CA GLY A 158 4.66 -0.78 -20.26
C GLY A 158 3.89 0.03 -21.30
N PHE A 159 4.36 1.24 -21.56
CA PHE A 159 3.70 2.18 -22.46
C PHE A 159 4.21 2.03 -23.90
N TYR A 160 3.29 1.86 -24.84
CA TYR A 160 3.52 1.88 -26.26
C TYR A 160 2.99 3.21 -26.80
N THR A 161 3.88 4.05 -27.31
CA THR A 161 3.53 5.40 -27.77
C THR A 161 3.49 5.44 -29.29
N PHE A 162 2.32 5.69 -29.84
CA PHE A 162 2.11 5.87 -31.28
C PHE A 162 2.47 7.30 -31.68
N LEU A 163 3.29 7.43 -32.71
CA LEU A 163 3.88 8.67 -33.18
C LEU A 163 3.52 8.92 -34.64
N ALA A 164 3.29 10.18 -34.98
CA ALA A 164 3.27 10.70 -36.34
C ALA A 164 4.44 11.67 -36.46
N SER A 165 5.54 11.21 -37.09
CA SER A 165 6.84 11.90 -37.01
C SER A 165 7.26 12.11 -35.55
N ASP A 166 7.26 13.36 -35.05
CA ASP A 166 7.65 13.70 -33.67
C ASP A 166 6.45 13.98 -32.75
N THR A 167 5.22 13.82 -33.24
CA THR A 167 4.01 14.10 -32.45
C THR A 167 3.40 12.82 -31.92
N THR A 168 3.11 12.80 -30.61
CA THR A 168 2.37 11.70 -29.97
C THR A 168 0.91 11.71 -30.40
N VAL A 169 0.51 10.64 -31.09
CA VAL A 169 -0.87 10.42 -31.56
C VAL A 169 -1.69 9.70 -30.50
N SER A 170 -1.11 8.68 -29.85
CA SER A 170 -1.79 7.91 -28.81
C SER A 170 -0.78 7.19 -27.91
N VAL A 171 -1.18 6.84 -26.70
CA VAL A 171 -0.39 6.01 -25.78
C VAL A 171 -1.27 4.87 -25.32
N VAL A 172 -0.77 3.65 -25.46
CA VAL A 172 -1.44 2.42 -25.01
C VAL A 172 -0.59 1.75 -23.94
N ALA A 173 -1.19 1.45 -22.80
CA ALA A 173 -0.51 0.74 -21.71
C ALA A 173 -0.81 -0.76 -21.80
N LEU A 174 0.24 -1.58 -21.74
CA LEU A 174 0.12 -3.03 -21.61
C LEU A 174 0.52 -3.48 -20.21
N ASN A 175 -0.32 -4.30 -19.59
CA ASN A 175 -0.07 -4.88 -18.27
C ASN A 175 0.57 -6.26 -18.36
N THR A 176 1.26 -6.69 -17.30
CA THR A 176 1.77 -8.06 -17.18
C THR A 176 0.57 -9.03 -17.03
N PRO A 177 0.58 -10.20 -17.68
CA PRO A 177 -0.47 -11.20 -17.51
C PRO A 177 -0.63 -11.61 -16.04
N VAL A 178 -1.83 -11.42 -15.47
CA VAL A 178 -2.14 -11.81 -14.09
C VAL A 178 -2.20 -13.33 -13.89
N ASN A 179 -2.30 -14.10 -14.97
CA ASN A 179 -2.36 -15.57 -14.93
C ASN A 179 -1.00 -16.24 -14.59
N GLU A 180 0.12 -15.50 -14.65
CA GLU A 180 1.41 -15.98 -14.13
C GLU A 180 1.55 -15.81 -12.61
N SER A 181 0.72 -14.96 -12.00
CA SER A 181 0.67 -14.78 -10.56
C SER A 181 -0.46 -15.62 -9.96
N ARG A 182 -0.12 -16.72 -9.28
CA ARG A 182 -1.09 -17.46 -8.45
C ARG A 182 -1.44 -16.63 -7.23
N LEU A 183 -2.46 -15.77 -7.36
CA LEU A 183 -2.99 -14.91 -6.29
C LEU A 183 -3.96 -15.64 -5.34
N ALA A 184 -4.26 -16.91 -5.61
CA ALA A 184 -5.06 -17.73 -4.71
C ALA A 184 -4.34 -17.90 -3.36
N ARG A 185 -5.11 -17.83 -2.27
CA ARG A 185 -4.59 -18.10 -0.92
C ARG A 185 -3.97 -19.51 -0.92
N VAL A 186 -2.68 -19.58 -0.63
CA VAL A 186 -1.96 -20.84 -0.46
C VAL A 186 -2.46 -21.50 0.84
N SER A 187 -2.76 -22.80 0.78
CA SER A 187 -3.15 -23.55 1.97
C SER A 187 -1.94 -23.76 2.89
N GLU A 188 -2.17 -23.85 4.19
CA GLU A 188 -1.08 -24.05 5.15
C GLU A 188 -0.33 -25.37 4.91
N ASP A 189 -1.04 -26.38 4.38
CA ASP A 189 -0.49 -27.69 4.03
C ASP A 189 0.45 -27.64 2.81
N ASP A 190 0.25 -26.69 1.89
CA ASP A 190 1.04 -26.54 0.65
C ASP A 190 2.31 -25.69 0.83
N LEU A 191 2.42 -24.92 1.91
CA LEU A 191 3.55 -24.02 2.19
C LEU A 191 4.92 -24.72 2.16
N PRO A 192 5.11 -25.91 2.77
CA PRO A 192 6.41 -26.58 2.78
C PRO A 192 6.88 -27.00 1.38
N ALA A 193 5.94 -27.38 0.50
CA ALA A 193 6.23 -27.77 -0.87
C ALA A 193 6.63 -26.57 -1.76
N LEU A 194 6.08 -25.38 -1.47
CA LEU A 194 6.30 -24.17 -2.26
C LEU A 194 7.54 -23.37 -1.84
N ILE A 195 7.84 -23.33 -0.53
CA ILE A 195 8.94 -22.53 0.03
C ILE A 195 10.21 -23.39 0.22
N GLY A 196 10.06 -24.71 0.33
CA GLY A 196 11.15 -25.68 0.48
C GLY A 196 11.27 -26.26 1.89
N SER A 197 12.11 -27.29 2.04
CA SER A 197 12.23 -28.11 3.27
C SER A 197 12.83 -27.40 4.48
N GLY A 198 13.08 -26.08 4.41
CA GLY A 198 13.63 -25.25 5.48
C GLY A 198 12.58 -24.48 6.29
N VAL A 199 11.29 -24.68 6.01
CA VAL A 199 10.21 -23.97 6.71
C VAL A 199 10.00 -24.55 8.11
N VAL A 200 10.04 -23.67 9.11
CA VAL A 200 9.63 -23.98 10.48
C VAL A 200 8.30 -23.27 10.71
N SER A 201 7.21 -24.04 10.81
CA SER A 201 5.90 -23.50 11.17
C SER A 201 5.87 -23.18 12.68
N VAL A 202 5.31 -22.03 13.03
CA VAL A 202 5.13 -21.60 14.41
C VAL A 202 3.66 -21.28 14.61
N GLU A 203 2.96 -22.16 15.32
CA GLU A 203 1.50 -22.05 15.51
C GLU A 203 1.11 -21.03 16.60
N ARG A 204 2.03 -20.74 17.53
CA ARG A 204 1.78 -19.80 18.64
C ARG A 204 2.70 -18.60 18.55
N GLU A 205 2.12 -17.41 18.64
CA GLU A 205 2.86 -16.13 18.56
C GLU A 205 3.97 -16.03 19.62
N GLU A 206 3.77 -16.62 20.81
CA GLU A 206 4.76 -16.67 21.89
C GLU A 206 6.04 -17.43 21.54
N ASP A 207 5.97 -18.40 20.63
CA ASP A 207 7.11 -19.20 20.18
C ASP A 207 7.85 -18.58 18.99
N TRP A 208 7.29 -17.51 18.40
CA TRP A 208 7.85 -16.83 17.23
C TRP A 208 9.21 -16.22 17.53
N ALA A 209 9.31 -15.47 18.64
CA ALA A 209 10.55 -14.84 19.05
C ALA A 209 11.66 -15.87 19.27
N ARG A 210 11.34 -17.03 19.85
CA ARG A 210 12.31 -18.11 20.12
C ARG A 210 12.81 -18.79 18.85
N THR A 211 11.98 -18.82 17.80
CA THR A 211 12.29 -19.47 16.52
C THR A 211 13.11 -18.57 15.60
N VAL A 212 12.74 -17.28 15.50
CA VAL A 212 13.44 -16.27 14.68
C VAL A 212 14.79 -15.92 15.29
N PHE A 213 14.80 -15.60 16.58
CA PHE A 213 16.03 -15.49 17.34
C PHE A 213 16.37 -16.89 17.81
N ARG A 214 16.82 -17.75 16.88
CA ARG A 214 17.64 -18.92 17.24
C ARG A 214 18.69 -18.38 18.19
N THR A 215 18.46 -18.55 19.48
CA THR A 215 19.35 -18.01 20.49
C THR A 215 20.67 -18.67 20.16
N ARG A 216 21.63 -17.89 19.68
CA ARG A 216 23.03 -18.27 19.73
C ARG A 216 23.40 -18.28 21.21
N GLN A 217 22.81 -19.18 21.98
CA GLN A 217 23.45 -19.70 23.16
C GLN A 217 24.61 -20.50 22.61
N GLY A 218 25.73 -19.81 22.37
CA GLY A 218 27.02 -20.49 22.37
C GLY A 218 27.11 -21.31 23.67
N PRO A 219 27.90 -22.40 23.67
CA PRO A 219 27.96 -23.31 24.80
C PRO A 219 28.05 -22.53 26.12
N GLU A 220 27.13 -22.81 27.02
CA GLU A 220 26.95 -22.06 28.26
C GLU A 220 28.21 -22.17 29.15
N LEU A 221 29.10 -21.17 29.03
CA LEU A 221 30.41 -21.15 29.69
C LEU A 221 30.33 -20.93 31.22
N TRP A 222 29.16 -20.61 31.77
CA TRP A 222 29.01 -20.35 33.20
C TRP A 222 29.20 -21.64 34.03
N TRP A 223 28.73 -22.79 33.55
CA TRP A 223 28.89 -24.07 34.23
C TRP A 223 30.36 -24.50 34.35
N PRO A 224 31.19 -24.52 33.28
CA PRO A 224 32.60 -24.85 33.41
C PRO A 224 33.38 -23.82 34.24
N LEU A 225 33.00 -22.54 34.22
CA LEU A 225 33.60 -21.51 35.08
C LEU A 225 33.31 -21.75 36.57
N LEU A 226 32.07 -22.08 36.92
CA LEU A 226 31.72 -22.44 38.30
C LEU A 226 32.45 -23.69 38.77
N LEU A 227 32.57 -24.69 37.90
CA LEU A 227 33.29 -25.92 38.21
C LEU A 227 34.78 -25.63 38.47
N ALA A 228 35.40 -24.78 37.65
CA ALA A 228 36.78 -24.33 37.84
C ALA A 228 36.97 -23.55 39.14
N ALA A 229 36.04 -22.64 39.47
CA ALA A 229 36.07 -21.89 40.73
C ALA A 229 35.92 -22.81 41.96
N ALA A 230 35.02 -23.79 41.90
CA ALA A 230 34.86 -24.78 42.96
C ALA A 230 36.11 -25.65 43.14
N LEU A 231 36.75 -26.05 42.03
CA LEU A 231 38.02 -26.79 42.07
C LEU A 231 39.13 -25.93 42.70
N LEU A 232 39.19 -24.65 42.36
CA LEU A 232 40.17 -23.72 42.92
C LEU A 232 39.99 -23.59 44.44
N MET A 233 38.75 -23.43 44.91
CA MET A 233 38.43 -23.39 46.34
C MET A 233 38.79 -24.68 47.07
N ALA A 234 38.57 -25.84 46.45
CA ALA A 234 38.96 -27.13 47.03
C ALA A 234 40.49 -27.24 47.19
N ILE A 235 41.24 -26.82 46.18
CA ILE A 235 42.71 -26.78 46.23
C ILE A 235 43.18 -25.83 47.34
N GLU A 236 42.57 -24.64 47.43
CA GLU A 236 42.91 -23.64 48.45
C GLU A 236 42.64 -24.17 49.87
N ALA A 237 41.50 -24.84 50.07
CA ALA A 237 41.14 -25.47 51.33
C ALA A 237 42.13 -26.59 51.72
N LEU A 238 42.59 -27.39 50.75
CA LEU A 238 43.60 -28.43 50.98
C LEU A 238 44.96 -27.84 51.36
N LEU A 239 45.41 -26.78 50.66
CA LEU A 239 46.66 -26.08 50.98
C LEU A 239 46.59 -25.41 52.35
N ALA A 240 45.47 -24.75 52.68
CA ALA A 240 45.24 -24.16 53.99
C ALA A 240 45.20 -25.20 55.12
N ALA A 241 44.67 -26.39 54.86
CA ALA A 241 44.66 -27.49 55.82
C ALA A 241 46.07 -28.08 56.02
N ALA A 242 46.88 -28.16 54.96
CA ALA A 242 48.26 -28.67 55.02
C ALA A 242 49.25 -27.67 55.66
N GLY A 243 48.97 -26.37 55.61
CA GLY A 243 49.87 -25.29 56.04
C GLY A 243 49.92 -24.97 57.55
N ARG A 244 49.31 -25.76 58.44
CA ARG A 244 49.40 -25.51 59.89
C ARG A 244 50.77 -25.93 60.47
N VAL A 245 51.81 -25.15 60.18
CA VAL A 245 53.06 -25.20 60.94
C VAL A 245 52.84 -24.49 62.28
N LYS A 246 52.73 -25.26 63.36
CA LYS A 246 52.71 -24.76 64.74
C LYS A 246 54.05 -24.11 65.06
N ILE A 247 54.09 -22.80 65.26
CA ILE A 247 55.21 -22.13 65.92
C ILE A 247 55.03 -22.33 67.43
N PRO A 248 55.96 -22.99 68.15
CA PRO A 248 55.84 -23.25 69.58
C PRO A 248 56.03 -21.96 70.40
N ALA A 249 55.17 -21.80 71.42
CA ALA A 249 55.22 -20.72 72.38
C ALA A 249 56.50 -20.77 73.23
N LYS A 250 57.23 -19.65 73.31
CA LYS A 250 58.40 -19.52 74.19
C LYS A 250 57.96 -19.09 75.59
N THR A 251 58.27 -19.96 76.55
CA THR A 251 57.98 -19.86 77.98
C THR A 251 58.67 -18.66 78.65
N ARG A 252 57.91 -18.01 79.54
CA ARG A 252 58.26 -16.92 80.46
C ARG A 252 59.33 -17.34 81.49
N PRO A 253 60.12 -16.40 82.04
CA PRO A 253 60.57 -16.52 83.42
C PRO A 253 60.03 -15.42 84.34
N LYS A 254 60.18 -15.68 85.64
CA LYS A 254 59.37 -15.25 86.78
C LYS A 254 60.15 -14.29 87.69
N ALA A 255 59.49 -13.18 88.07
CA ALA A 255 59.52 -12.39 89.32
C ALA A 255 60.84 -11.85 89.94
N ALA A 256 60.80 -10.58 90.37
CA ALA A 256 61.29 -10.12 91.69
C ALA A 256 60.62 -8.79 92.13
N ARG A 257 60.34 -8.68 93.44
CA ARG A 257 59.72 -7.58 94.21
C ARG A 257 60.72 -6.44 94.53
N SER A 258 60.22 -5.20 94.73
CA SER A 258 60.55 -4.31 95.88
C SER A 258 59.65 -3.04 95.86
N THR A 259 58.66 -2.90 96.76
CA THR A 259 58.61 -1.97 97.93
C THR A 259 58.50 -0.44 97.65
N VAL A 260 57.25 0.09 97.78
CA VAL A 260 56.68 1.32 98.44
C VAL A 260 57.70 2.33 99.06
N PRO A 261 57.47 3.68 99.19
CA PRO A 261 56.19 4.30 99.57
C PRO A 261 55.77 5.74 99.14
N ASN A 262 54.44 5.94 99.21
CA ASN A 262 53.64 7.04 99.77
C ASN A 262 54.22 8.47 99.90
N ALA A 263 53.50 9.48 99.40
CA ALA A 263 53.09 10.67 100.17
C ALA A 263 52.11 11.55 99.34
N ALA A 264 51.02 11.92 99.99
CA ALA A 264 50.06 12.92 99.54
C ALA A 264 50.57 14.35 99.81
N ALA A 265 50.07 15.29 99.01
CA ALA A 265 49.68 16.64 99.40
C ALA A 265 48.64 17.15 98.40
#